data_AF-A7T4W1-F1
#
_entry.id   AF-A7T4W1-F1
#
_cell.length_a   1.000
_cell.length_b   1.000
_cell.length_c   1.000
_cell.angle_alpha   90.00
_cell.angle_beta   90.00
_cell.angle_gamma   90.00
#
_symmetry.space_group_name_H-M   'P 1'
#
loop_
_entity.id
_entity.type
_entity.pdbx_description
1 polymer ?
#
loop_
_entity_poly.entity_id
_entity_poly.type
_entity_poly.pdbx_seq_one_letter_code
_entity_poly.pdbx_strand_id
1 'polypeptide(L)'
;MEWTTPHDAALCREVLLQNPYTERKKTTQRAKIWQTISERLAVLEKPKFKSTIGKRAVQDRVMLLVTKFKRRMAAERLESGINPTMSEVDTMLEEITAREREADLLRETEADGSKKKVEQEKAKGEEIRKRAMEKLGDTKKREESATP
;
A
#
# COMPACT_ATOMS: atom_id res chain seq x y z
N MET A 1 8.61 -23.94 -17.69
CA MET A 1 8.46 -24.44 -16.32
C MET A 1 7.02 -24.24 -15.92
N GLU A 2 6.44 -25.25 -15.29
CA GLU A 2 5.08 -25.21 -14.78
C GLU A 2 5.09 -24.86 -13.30
N TRP A 3 4.14 -24.02 -12.90
CA TRP A 3 3.95 -23.66 -11.50
C TRP A 3 3.15 -24.75 -10.80
N THR A 4 3.71 -25.35 -9.76
CA THR A 4 3.04 -26.35 -8.93
C THR A 4 2.81 -25.83 -7.51
N THR A 5 2.01 -26.53 -6.70
CA THR A 5 1.71 -26.13 -5.31
C THR A 5 2.97 -25.86 -4.46
N PRO A 6 4.03 -26.71 -4.50
CA PRO A 6 5.30 -26.38 -3.87
C PRO A 6 5.92 -25.06 -4.34
N HIS A 7 5.85 -24.74 -5.63
CA HIS A 7 6.38 -23.48 -6.18
C HIS A 7 5.57 -22.29 -5.66
N ASP A 8 4.25 -22.41 -5.63
CA ASP A 8 3.37 -21.37 -5.10
C ASP A 8 3.62 -21.13 -3.61
N ALA A 9 3.83 -22.20 -2.84
CA ALA A 9 4.18 -22.10 -1.41
C ALA A 9 5.53 -21.41 -1.20
N ALA A 10 6.57 -21.81 -1.95
CA ALA A 10 7.89 -21.18 -1.87
C ALA A 10 7.83 -19.69 -2.28
N LEU A 11 7.08 -19.37 -3.34
CA LEU A 11 6.83 -18.01 -3.78
C LEU A 11 6.15 -17.18 -2.69
N CYS A 12 5.06 -17.67 -2.10
CA CYS A 12 4.31 -16.94 -1.08
C CYS A 12 5.17 -16.69 0.16
N ARG A 13 5.95 -17.68 0.61
CA ARG A 13 6.92 -17.51 1.71
C ARG A 13 7.93 -16.41 1.43
N GLU A 14 8.53 -16.40 0.24
CA GLU A 14 9.53 -15.38 -0.11
C GLU A 14 8.92 -13.97 -0.21
N VAL A 15 7.68 -13.87 -0.71
CA VAL A 15 6.93 -12.60 -0.74
C VAL A 15 6.63 -12.08 0.66
N LEU A 16 6.25 -12.96 1.59
CA LEU A 16 6.04 -12.59 2.99
C LEU A 16 7.34 -12.17 3.67
N LEU A 17 8.45 -12.85 3.38
CA LEU A 17 9.76 -12.53 3.96
C LEU A 17 10.28 -11.18 3.46
N GLN A 18 10.20 -10.92 2.16
CA GLN A 18 10.72 -9.70 1.54
C GLN A 18 9.75 -8.52 1.62
N ASN A 19 8.46 -8.81 1.83
CA ASN A 19 7.37 -7.86 2.00
C ASN A 19 7.42 -6.64 1.04
N PRO A 20 7.16 -6.83 -0.26
CA PRO A 20 7.23 -5.74 -1.25
C PRO A 20 6.15 -4.66 -1.10
N TYR A 21 5.27 -4.75 -0.10
CA TYR A 21 4.16 -3.82 0.12
C TYR A 21 4.50 -2.69 1.08
N THR A 22 5.62 -2.81 1.81
CA THR A 22 6.23 -1.70 2.58
C THR A 22 6.52 -0.51 1.67
N GLU A 23 6.99 -0.80 0.45
CA GLU A 23 7.25 0.19 -0.58
C GLU A 23 6.01 0.59 -1.38
N ARG A 24 5.96 1.87 -1.78
CA ARG A 24 4.84 2.40 -2.60
C ARG A 24 4.74 1.69 -3.95
N LYS A 25 3.51 1.61 -4.48
CA LYS A 25 3.27 1.09 -5.83
C LYS A 25 4.05 1.93 -6.86
N LYS A 26 4.54 1.27 -7.92
CA LYS A 26 5.27 1.87 -9.05
C LYS A 26 6.61 2.55 -8.67
N THR A 27 7.23 2.22 -7.55
CA THR A 27 8.59 2.70 -7.22
C THR A 27 9.68 1.74 -7.69
N THR A 28 10.86 2.29 -7.96
CA THR A 28 12.06 1.51 -8.25
C THR A 28 12.45 0.60 -7.07
N GLN A 29 12.22 1.05 -5.84
CA GLN A 29 12.51 0.27 -4.63
C GLN A 29 11.65 -0.99 -4.57
N ARG A 30 10.32 -0.86 -4.78
CA ARG A 30 9.43 -2.02 -4.90
C ARG A 30 9.88 -2.97 -6.01
N ALA A 31 10.27 -2.43 -7.16
CA ALA A 31 10.77 -3.24 -8.28
C ALA A 31 12.07 -4.00 -7.94
N LYS A 32 12.95 -3.44 -7.11
CA LYS A 32 14.15 -4.11 -6.60
C LYS A 32 13.81 -5.25 -5.62
N ILE A 33 12.79 -5.07 -4.77
CA ILE A 33 12.34 -6.15 -3.88
C ILE A 33 11.82 -7.34 -4.71
N TRP A 34 10.98 -7.09 -5.71
CA TRP A 34 10.51 -8.16 -6.61
C TRP A 34 11.64 -8.82 -7.40
N GLN A 35 12.68 -8.06 -7.76
CA GLN A 35 13.88 -8.61 -8.38
C GLN A 35 14.63 -9.55 -7.42
N THR A 36 14.80 -9.13 -6.16
CA THR A 36 15.42 -9.94 -5.11
C THR A 36 14.66 -11.24 -4.86
N ILE A 37 13.32 -11.18 -4.82
CA ILE A 37 12.47 -12.38 -4.72
C ILE A 37 12.77 -13.32 -5.89
N SER A 38 12.82 -12.82 -7.13
CA SER A 38 13.09 -13.68 -8.29
C SER A 38 14.48 -14.33 -8.25
N GLU A 39 15.50 -13.60 -7.80
CA GLU A 39 16.87 -14.10 -7.67
C GLU A 39 16.98 -15.19 -6.61
N ARG A 40 16.30 -15.00 -5.46
CA ARG A 40 16.25 -16.00 -4.39
C ARG A 40 15.52 -17.26 -4.83
N LEU A 41 14.39 -17.13 -5.54
CA LEU A 41 13.68 -18.28 -6.08
C LEU A 41 14.53 -19.03 -7.11
N ALA A 42 15.30 -18.31 -7.95
CA ALA A 42 16.13 -18.92 -8.99
C ALA A 42 17.24 -19.84 -8.44
N VAL A 43 17.71 -19.60 -7.21
CA VAL A 43 18.75 -20.42 -6.55
C VAL A 43 18.18 -21.53 -5.65
N LEU A 44 16.86 -21.63 -5.48
CA LEU A 44 16.26 -22.72 -4.70
C LEU A 44 16.44 -24.07 -5.40
N GLU A 45 16.88 -25.07 -4.64
CA GLU A 45 17.02 -26.44 -5.12
C GLU A 45 15.67 -27.17 -5.20
N LYS A 46 14.79 -26.93 -4.21
CA LYS A 46 13.48 -27.57 -4.08
C LYS A 46 12.44 -26.58 -3.55
N PRO A 47 11.37 -26.29 -4.32
CA PRO A 47 11.18 -26.67 -5.72
C PRO A 47 12.18 -25.93 -6.62
N LYS A 48 12.61 -26.58 -7.71
CA LYS A 48 13.57 -26.00 -8.65
C LYS A 48 12.87 -25.00 -9.54
N PHE A 49 13.29 -23.73 -9.51
CA PHE A 49 12.79 -22.70 -10.42
C PHE A 49 13.62 -22.62 -11.71
N LYS A 50 13.06 -22.00 -12.76
CA LYS A 50 13.82 -21.67 -13.97
C LYS A 50 14.84 -20.61 -13.57
N SER A 51 16.12 -20.82 -13.86
CA SER A 51 17.19 -19.87 -13.52
C SER A 51 16.97 -18.47 -14.13
N THR A 52 16.26 -18.39 -15.25
CA THR A 52 15.90 -17.12 -15.91
C THR A 52 14.54 -16.57 -15.46
N ILE A 53 14.02 -16.96 -14.29
CA ILE A 53 12.75 -16.44 -13.79
C ILE A 53 12.89 -14.95 -13.48
N GLY A 54 12.13 -14.11 -14.20
CA GLY A 54 12.16 -12.67 -14.01
C GLY A 54 11.14 -12.19 -12.99
N LYS A 55 11.39 -11.02 -12.38
CA LYS A 55 10.46 -10.36 -11.44
C LYS A 55 9.03 -10.23 -11.97
N ARG A 56 8.86 -10.04 -13.28
CA ARG A 56 7.53 -9.91 -13.90
C ARG A 56 6.72 -11.21 -13.80
N ALA A 57 7.35 -12.35 -14.08
CA ALA A 57 6.70 -13.66 -13.99
C ALA A 57 6.27 -13.98 -12.54
N VAL A 58 7.13 -13.62 -11.58
CA VAL A 58 6.85 -13.74 -10.14
C VAL A 58 5.65 -12.88 -9.74
N GLN A 59 5.64 -11.60 -10.12
CA GLN A 59 4.54 -10.67 -9.85
C GLN A 59 3.22 -11.16 -10.45
N ASP A 60 3.24 -11.57 -11.72
CA ASP A 60 2.04 -12.02 -12.43
C ASP A 60 1.48 -13.30 -11.79
N ARG A 61 2.36 -14.20 -11.31
CA ARG A 61 1.93 -15.40 -10.58
C ARG A 61 1.28 -15.06 -9.25
N VAL A 62 1.86 -14.17 -8.45
CA VAL A 62 1.25 -13.73 -7.18
C VAL A 62 -0.12 -13.11 -7.42
N MET A 63 -0.23 -12.23 -8.42
CA MET A 63 -1.51 -11.60 -8.78
C MET A 63 -2.57 -12.64 -9.17
N LEU A 64 -2.19 -13.64 -9.96
CA LEU A 64 -3.08 -14.74 -10.35
C LEU A 64 -3.55 -15.54 -9.13
N LEU A 65 -2.64 -15.89 -8.22
CA LEU A 65 -2.95 -16.65 -7.00
C LEU A 65 -3.91 -15.88 -6.09
N VAL A 66 -3.60 -14.62 -5.80
CA VAL A 66 -4.46 -13.73 -4.99
C VAL A 66 -5.84 -13.58 -5.63
N THR A 67 -5.92 -13.42 -6.95
CA THR A 67 -7.20 -13.30 -7.67
C THR A 67 -8.03 -14.58 -7.56
N LYS A 68 -7.40 -15.74 -7.77
CA LYS A 68 -8.07 -17.04 -7.65
C LYS A 68 -8.55 -17.29 -6.23
N PHE A 69 -7.70 -17.01 -5.23
CA PHE A 69 -8.03 -17.14 -3.82
C PHE A 69 -9.24 -16.29 -3.45
N LYS A 70 -9.22 -14.99 -3.74
CA LYS A 70 -10.34 -14.07 -3.46
C LYS A 70 -11.65 -14.54 -4.11
N ARG A 71 -11.59 -15.00 -5.36
CA ARG A 71 -12.77 -15.50 -6.08
C ARG A 71 -13.33 -16.77 -5.42
N ARG A 72 -12.47 -17.74 -5.09
CA ARG A 72 -12.89 -18.97 -4.42
C ARG A 72 -13.50 -18.69 -3.04
N MET A 73 -12.84 -17.83 -2.26
CA MET A 73 -13.34 -17.42 -0.94
C MET A 73 -14.69 -16.71 -0.98
N ALA A 74 -14.93 -15.87 -1.98
CA ALA A 74 -16.22 -15.21 -2.16
C ALA A 74 -17.32 -16.20 -2.54
N ALA A 75 -17.02 -17.15 -3.43
CA ALA A 75 -17.97 -18.17 -3.87
C ALA A 75 -18.35 -19.13 -2.72
N GLU A 76 -17.36 -19.67 -2.00
CA GLU A 76 -17.62 -20.62 -0.91
C GLU A 76 -18.38 -19.97 0.27
N ARG A 77 -18.10 -18.70 0.59
CA ARG A 77 -18.88 -17.95 1.59
C ARG A 77 -20.34 -17.75 1.17
N LEU A 78 -20.57 -17.49 -0.12
CA LEU A 78 -21.92 -17.31 -0.66
C LEU A 78 -22.71 -18.62 -0.66
N GLU A 79 -22.06 -19.72 -1.03
CA GLU A 79 -22.72 -21.01 -1.24
C GLU A 79 -22.91 -21.80 0.06
N SER A 80 -21.91 -21.82 0.93
CA SER A 80 -21.93 -22.68 2.12
C SER A 80 -22.37 -21.95 3.39
N GLY A 81 -22.40 -20.61 3.40
CA GLY A 81 -22.72 -19.81 4.58
C GLY A 81 -21.74 -19.96 5.76
N ILE A 82 -20.68 -20.75 5.59
CA ILE A 82 -19.64 -21.06 6.58
C ILE A 82 -18.26 -20.68 6.05
N ASN A 83 -17.26 -20.69 6.92
CA ASN A 83 -15.89 -20.35 6.52
C ASN A 83 -15.28 -21.43 5.61
N PRO A 84 -14.73 -21.04 4.44
CA PRO A 84 -14.01 -21.93 3.52
C PRO A 84 -12.84 -22.68 4.15
N THR A 85 -12.54 -23.88 3.65
CA THR A 85 -11.34 -24.64 4.08
C THR A 85 -10.05 -23.99 3.56
N MET A 86 -9.11 -23.66 4.46
CA MET A 86 -7.86 -22.98 4.12
C MET A 86 -6.72 -23.99 3.97
N SER A 87 -6.05 -23.99 2.82
CA SER A 87 -4.73 -24.61 2.69
C SER A 87 -3.63 -23.69 3.23
N GLU A 88 -2.42 -24.24 3.47
CA GLU A 88 -1.26 -23.45 3.90
C GLU A 88 -0.98 -22.27 2.94
N VAL A 89 -1.08 -22.51 1.62
CA VAL A 89 -0.89 -21.46 0.61
C VAL A 89 -1.98 -20.40 0.70
N ASP A 90 -3.21 -20.79 1.04
CA ASP A 90 -4.32 -19.86 1.19
C ASP A 90 -4.14 -18.94 2.40
N THR A 91 -3.66 -19.47 3.53
CA THR A 91 -3.30 -18.67 4.70
C THR A 91 -2.23 -17.64 4.35
N MET A 92 -1.19 -18.05 3.61
CA MET A 92 -0.16 -17.11 3.16
C MET A 92 -0.71 -16.06 2.18
N LEU A 93 -1.63 -16.43 1.28
CA LEU A 93 -2.26 -15.50 0.34
C LEU A 93 -3.18 -14.51 1.04
N GLU A 94 -3.87 -14.93 2.10
CA GLU A 94 -4.66 -14.07 2.97
C GLU A 94 -3.75 -13.04 3.66
N GLU A 95 -2.64 -13.49 4.24
CA GLU A 95 -1.67 -12.59 4.87
C GLU A 95 -1.02 -11.63 3.87
N ILE A 96 -0.61 -12.09 2.68
CA ILE A 96 -0.09 -11.24 1.60
C ILE A 96 -1.12 -10.15 1.24
N THR A 97 -2.38 -10.55 1.13
CA THR A 97 -3.47 -9.62 0.82
C THR A 97 -3.70 -8.62 1.96
N ALA A 98 -3.62 -9.07 3.22
CA ALA A 98 -3.76 -8.22 4.39
C ALA A 98 -2.64 -7.17 4.44
N ARG A 99 -1.38 -7.58 4.29
CA ARG A 99 -0.23 -6.67 4.26
C ARG A 99 -0.31 -5.64 3.14
N GLU A 100 -0.80 -6.03 1.96
CA GLU A 100 -1.03 -5.05 0.88
C GLU A 100 -2.09 -4.02 1.26
N ARG A 101 -3.22 -4.46 1.84
CA ARG A 101 -4.30 -3.57 2.29
C ARG A 101 -3.87 -2.65 3.42
N GLU A 102 -3.21 -3.18 4.45
CA GLU A 102 -2.70 -2.40 5.58
C GLU A 102 -1.74 -1.32 5.10
N ALA A 103 -0.83 -1.67 4.20
CA ALA A 103 0.09 -0.70 3.64
C ALA A 103 -0.62 0.37 2.80
N ASP A 104 -1.66 0.01 2.05
CA ASP A 104 -2.50 0.98 1.32
C ASP A 104 -3.25 1.90 2.30
N LEU A 105 -3.87 1.35 3.35
CA LEU A 105 -4.60 2.11 4.38
C LEU A 105 -3.68 3.08 5.13
N LEU A 106 -2.50 2.63 5.57
CA LEU A 106 -1.52 3.50 6.24
C LEU A 106 -1.18 4.70 5.36
N ARG A 107 -0.94 4.48 4.06
CA ARG A 107 -0.65 5.55 3.11
C ARG A 107 -1.82 6.51 2.90
N GLU A 108 -3.04 6.00 2.87
CA GLU A 108 -4.26 6.83 2.79
C GLU A 108 -4.40 7.72 4.02
N THR A 109 -4.18 7.17 5.22
CA THR A 109 -4.24 7.94 6.47
C THR A 109 -3.14 9.01 6.56
N GLU A 110 -1.91 8.70 6.14
CA GLU A 110 -0.81 9.67 6.08
C GLU A 110 -1.10 10.81 5.10
N ALA A 111 -1.68 10.48 3.94
CA ALA A 111 -2.06 11.46 2.93
C ALA A 111 -3.18 12.38 3.45
N ASP A 112 -4.19 11.83 4.13
CA ASP A 112 -5.29 12.60 4.71
C ASP A 112 -4.82 13.51 5.86
N GLY A 113 -3.97 12.99 6.75
CA GLY A 113 -3.34 13.78 7.82
C GLY A 113 -2.49 14.93 7.27
N SER A 114 -1.73 14.68 6.21
CA SER A 114 -0.92 15.70 5.53
C SER A 114 -1.79 16.79 4.91
N LYS A 115 -2.91 16.42 4.26
CA LYS A 115 -3.87 17.38 3.70
C LYS A 115 -4.50 18.26 4.78
N LYS A 116 -4.96 17.67 5.88
CA LYS A 116 -5.54 18.40 7.02
C LYS A 116 -4.55 19.40 7.62
N LYS A 117 -3.27 19.02 7.74
CA LYS A 117 -2.22 19.93 8.23
C LYS A 117 -2.01 21.13 7.30
N VAL A 118 -1.94 20.90 5.99
CA VAL A 118 -1.80 21.97 4.99
C VAL A 118 -3.00 22.92 5.02
N GLU A 119 -4.22 22.41 5.13
CA GLU A 119 -5.42 23.25 5.25
C GLU A 119 -5.43 24.08 6.55
N GLN A 120 -5.02 23.49 7.68
CA GLN A 120 -4.91 24.24 8.95
C GLN A 120 -3.85 25.35 8.87
N GLU A 121 -2.69 25.09 8.25
CA GLU A 121 -1.66 26.11 8.06
C GLU A 121 -2.15 27.24 7.15
N LYS A 122 -2.88 26.92 6.08
CA LYS A 122 -3.51 27.90 5.20
C LYS A 122 -4.54 28.76 5.94
N ALA A 123 -5.44 28.13 6.70
CA ALA A 123 -6.46 28.83 7.49
C ALA A 123 -5.84 29.77 8.54
N LYS A 124 -4.79 29.33 9.25
CA LYS A 124 -4.04 30.17 10.18
C LYS A 124 -3.38 31.36 9.46
N GLY A 125 -2.80 31.14 8.28
CA GLY A 125 -2.22 32.20 7.46
C GLY A 125 -3.24 33.24 7.00
N GLU A 126 -4.43 32.80 6.60
CA GLU A 126 -5.54 33.69 6.23
C GLU A 126 -6.08 34.48 7.43
N GLU A 127 -6.19 33.86 8.61
CA GLU A 127 -6.64 34.55 9.83
C GLU A 127 -5.64 35.63 10.28
N ILE A 128 -4.34 35.35 10.24
CA ILE A 128 -3.29 36.34 10.55
C ILE A 128 -3.39 37.53 9.58
N ARG A 129 -3.58 37.26 8.27
CA ARG A 129 -3.75 38.30 7.25
C ARG A 129 -4.98 39.17 7.53
N LYS A 130 -6.11 38.56 7.88
CA LYS A 130 -7.35 39.29 8.20
C LYS A 130 -7.17 40.19 9.43
N ARG A 131 -6.59 39.66 10.52
CA ARG A 131 -6.31 40.44 11.74
C ARG A 131 -5.37 41.61 11.49
N ALA A 132 -4.38 41.46 10.59
CA ALA A 132 -3.49 42.55 10.23
C ALA A 132 -4.21 43.67 9.46
N MET A 133 -5.10 43.32 8.52
CA MET A 133 -5.93 44.29 7.78
C MET A 133 -6.92 45.02 8.68
N GLU A 134 -7.53 44.33 9.64
CA GLU A 134 -8.44 44.95 10.62
C GLU A 134 -7.70 45.96 11.51
N LYS A 135 -6.51 45.61 12.04
CA LYS A 135 -5.68 46.55 12.82
C LYS A 135 -5.23 47.77 12.01
N LEU A 136 -4.90 47.61 10.74
CA LEU A 136 -4.55 48.73 9.84
C LEU A 136 -5.75 49.65 9.60
N GLY A 137 -6.96 49.09 9.52
CA GLY A 137 -8.20 49.83 9.43
C GLY A 137 -8.49 50.65 10.68
N ASP A 138 -8.29 50.07 11.88
CA ASP A 138 -8.49 50.75 13.15
C ASP A 138 -7.49 51.89 13.40
N THR A 139 -6.21 51.73 13.02
CA THR A 139 -5.23 52.82 13.12
C THR A 139 -5.58 53.99 12.20
N LYS A 140 -6.09 53.71 11.00
CA LYS A 140 -6.51 54.75 10.05
C LYS A 140 -7.73 55.51 10.55
N LYS A 141 -8.70 54.80 11.15
CA LYS A 141 -9.90 55.38 11.77
C LYS A 141 -9.59 56.25 13.00
N ARG A 142 -8.49 55.95 13.70
CA ARG A 142 -8.03 56.68 14.89
C ARG A 142 -7.16 57.90 14.53
N GLU A 143 -6.48 57.89 13.39
CA GLU A 143 -5.82 59.09 12.84
C GLU A 143 -6.84 60.10 12.31
N GLU A 144 -7.90 59.64 11.61
CA GLU A 144 -8.98 60.52 11.12
C GLU A 144 -9.76 61.23 12.24
N SER A 145 -9.88 60.63 13.43
CA SER A 145 -10.55 61.24 14.59
C SER A 145 -9.63 62.05 15.51
N ALA A 146 -8.32 62.07 15.26
CA ALA A 146 -7.32 62.81 16.05
C ALA A 146 -6.88 64.13 15.39
N THR A 147 -7.37 64.44 14.19
CA THR A 147 -7.23 65.77 13.55
C THR A 147 -8.42 66.67 13.91
N PRO A 148 -8.23 67.80 14.61
CA PRO A 148 -9.24 68.85 14.77
C PRO A 148 -9.47 69.65 13.49
#